data_AF-A0A7S2K8G9-F1
#
_entry.id   AF-A0A7S2K8G9-F1
#
_cell.length_a   1.000
_cell.length_b   1.000
_cell.length_c   1.000
_cell.angle_alpha   90.00
_cell.angle_beta   90.00
_cell.angle_gamma   90.00
#
_symmetry.space_group_name_H-M   'P 1'
#
loop_
_entity.id
_entity.type
_entity.pdbx_description
1 polymer ?
#
loop_
_entity_poly.entity_id
_entity_poly.type
_entity_poly.pdbx_seq_one_letter_code
_entity_poly.pdbx_strand_id
1 'polypeptide(L)'
;RGAKSLRGMRRFMSRNVRMRMRWQKLLEPHQEMLNETRERWERATRVSAELAESSSAREAEAARQRVQIDTIRLQVPALEAEKKLAVASRSFKEAGRLTEEIKRREESQRAMEAELEQLQESLSGAREELAACRSAEESAQAELVEAESKCDLEELRVLRRQVRDIEKLRAVLGEIAGDQDTTLLAQEVKVLQKCQDHLAHKCAVEVDSLEDIPSAAEEEDPPDEEEDEEEDEGEEA
;
A
#
# COMPACT_ATOMS: atom_id res chain seq x y z
N ARG A 1 -50.94 -19.34 -16.23
CA ARG A 1 -50.36 -18.16 -15.54
C ARG A 1 -48.90 -18.37 -15.08
N GLY A 2 -48.41 -19.60 -14.87
CA GLY A 2 -47.04 -19.87 -14.41
C GLY A 2 -45.91 -19.51 -15.40
N ALA A 3 -46.02 -19.82 -16.69
CA ALA A 3 -44.92 -19.63 -17.65
C ALA A 3 -44.55 -18.15 -17.92
N LYS A 4 -45.53 -17.23 -17.96
CA LYS A 4 -45.29 -15.78 -18.14
C LYS A 4 -44.61 -15.15 -16.91
N SER A 5 -44.96 -15.60 -15.71
CA SER A 5 -44.33 -15.16 -14.45
C SER A 5 -42.88 -15.66 -14.33
N LEU A 6 -42.61 -16.92 -14.69
CA LEU A 6 -41.24 -17.47 -14.70
C LEU A 6 -40.33 -16.78 -15.72
N ARG A 7 -40.83 -16.44 -16.91
CA ARG A 7 -40.07 -15.65 -17.91
C ARG A 7 -39.76 -14.24 -17.41
N GLY A 8 -40.73 -13.55 -16.80
CA GLY A 8 -40.52 -12.24 -16.18
C GLY A 8 -39.47 -12.28 -15.07
N MET A 9 -39.53 -13.29 -14.19
CA MET A 9 -38.56 -13.49 -13.13
C MET A 9 -37.15 -13.78 -13.66
N ARG A 10 -37.02 -14.61 -14.72
CA ARG A 10 -35.71 -14.87 -15.35
C ARG A 10 -35.07 -13.59 -15.89
N ARG A 11 -35.84 -12.77 -16.62
CA ARG A 11 -35.37 -11.47 -17.14
C ARG A 11 -34.97 -10.52 -16.02
N PHE A 12 -35.77 -10.46 -14.96
CA PHE A 12 -35.48 -9.67 -13.77
C PHE A 12 -34.14 -10.07 -13.13
N MET A 13 -33.90 -11.37 -12.91
CA MET A 13 -32.66 -11.88 -12.33
C MET A 13 -31.45 -11.57 -13.21
N SER A 14 -31.54 -11.79 -14.52
CA SER A 14 -30.47 -11.45 -15.47
C SER A 14 -30.16 -9.95 -15.45
N ARG A 15 -31.18 -9.09 -15.37
CA ARG A 15 -31.01 -7.63 -15.26
C ARG A 15 -30.31 -7.26 -13.94
N ASN A 16 -30.69 -7.87 -12.82
CA ASN A 16 -30.08 -7.64 -11.52
C ASN A 16 -28.58 -8.01 -11.51
N VAL A 17 -28.24 -9.19 -12.03
CA VAL A 17 -26.84 -9.64 -12.15
C VAL A 17 -26.03 -8.68 -13.02
N ARG A 18 -26.52 -8.32 -14.22
CA ARG A 18 -25.81 -7.37 -15.12
C ARG A 18 -25.61 -6.00 -14.47
N MET A 19 -26.60 -5.52 -13.75
CA MET A 19 -26.52 -4.25 -13.02
C MET A 19 -25.43 -4.30 -11.94
N ARG A 20 -25.34 -5.38 -11.14
CA ARG A 20 -24.28 -5.56 -10.14
C ARG A 20 -22.89 -5.61 -10.77
N MET A 21 -22.73 -6.33 -11.88
CA MET A 21 -21.47 -6.36 -12.62
C MET A 21 -21.05 -4.97 -13.09
N ARG A 22 -22.00 -4.13 -13.53
CA ARG A 22 -21.69 -2.74 -13.92
C ARG A 22 -21.19 -1.91 -12.76
N TRP A 23 -21.80 -2.03 -11.58
CA TRP A 23 -21.31 -1.30 -10.40
C TRP A 23 -19.89 -1.71 -10.01
N GLN A 24 -19.59 -3.02 -10.10
CA GLN A 24 -18.24 -3.51 -9.85
C GLN A 24 -17.22 -2.91 -10.84
N LYS A 25 -17.55 -2.91 -12.14
CA LYS A 25 -16.69 -2.30 -13.19
C LYS A 25 -16.46 -0.81 -13.00
N LEU A 26 -17.38 -0.09 -12.37
CA LEU A 26 -17.18 1.33 -12.04
C LEU A 26 -16.14 1.52 -10.93
N LEU A 27 -16.06 0.60 -9.98
CA LEU A 27 -15.15 0.69 -8.83
C LEU A 27 -13.75 0.14 -9.13
N GLU A 28 -13.64 -0.83 -10.04
CA GLU A 28 -12.40 -1.50 -10.43
C GLU A 28 -11.21 -0.56 -10.70
N PRO A 29 -11.31 0.49 -11.55
CA PRO A 29 -10.17 1.38 -11.82
C PRO A 29 -9.72 2.17 -10.59
N HIS A 30 -10.63 2.48 -9.66
CA HIS A 30 -10.30 3.19 -8.42
C HIS A 30 -9.64 2.28 -7.40
N GLN A 31 -10.08 1.01 -7.35
CA GLN A 31 -9.44 -0.01 -6.53
C GLN A 31 -8.03 -0.34 -7.05
N GLU A 32 -7.85 -0.44 -8.36
CA GLU A 32 -6.52 -0.61 -8.99
C GLU A 32 -5.60 0.56 -8.66
N MET A 33 -6.05 1.80 -8.83
CA MET A 33 -5.29 3.00 -8.46
C MET A 33 -4.87 2.99 -6.97
N LEU A 34 -5.80 2.65 -6.07
CA LEU A 34 -5.52 2.58 -4.63
C LEU A 34 -4.50 1.49 -4.31
N ASN A 35 -4.60 0.32 -4.95
CA ASN A 35 -3.65 -0.77 -4.78
C ASN A 35 -2.25 -0.38 -5.29
N GLU A 36 -2.15 0.23 -6.48
CA GLU A 36 -0.88 0.68 -7.06
C GLU A 36 -0.17 1.72 -6.19
N THR A 37 -0.93 2.70 -5.66
CA THR A 37 -0.38 3.73 -4.77
C THR A 37 0.02 3.17 -3.42
N ARG A 38 -0.75 2.22 -2.86
CA ARG A 38 -0.37 1.49 -1.65
C ARG A 38 0.92 0.70 -1.85
N GLU A 39 1.04 -0.06 -2.94
CA GLU A 39 2.25 -0.82 -3.25
C GLU A 39 3.48 0.08 -3.46
N ARG A 40 3.28 1.30 -4.00
CA ARG A 40 4.36 2.28 -4.15
C ARG A 40 4.83 2.79 -2.79
N TRP A 41 3.91 3.17 -1.91
CA TRP A 41 4.22 3.60 -0.55
C TRP A 41 4.90 2.49 0.26
N GLU A 42 4.35 1.27 0.27
CA GLU A 42 4.92 0.13 0.98
C GLU A 42 6.35 -0.19 0.53
N ARG A 43 6.61 -0.14 -0.79
CA ARG A 43 7.97 -0.30 -1.33
C ARG A 43 8.90 0.81 -0.85
N ALA A 44 8.47 2.06 -0.87
CA ALA A 44 9.28 3.20 -0.44
C ALA A 44 9.61 3.09 1.06
N THR A 45 8.63 2.79 1.91
CA THR A 45 8.80 2.57 3.35
C THR A 45 9.76 1.42 3.64
N ARG A 46 9.67 0.30 2.91
CA ARG A 46 10.61 -0.82 3.08
C ARG A 46 12.04 -0.41 2.77
N VAL A 47 12.28 0.25 1.64
CA VAL A 47 13.61 0.72 1.24
C VAL A 47 14.17 1.72 2.26
N SER A 48 13.35 2.66 2.71
CA SER A 48 13.69 3.64 3.74
C SER A 48 14.11 2.96 5.05
N ALA A 49 13.37 1.94 5.48
CA ALA A 49 13.66 1.17 6.70
C ALA A 49 14.96 0.35 6.58
N GLU A 50 15.16 -0.38 5.47
CA GLU A 50 16.37 -1.17 5.22
C GLU A 50 17.63 -0.27 5.21
N LEU A 51 17.55 0.89 4.57
CA LEU A 51 18.65 1.84 4.52
C LEU A 51 18.92 2.49 5.88
N ALA A 52 17.88 2.80 6.65
CA ALA A 52 18.03 3.32 8.01
C ALA A 52 18.71 2.31 8.94
N GLU A 53 18.32 1.03 8.88
CA GLU A 53 18.95 -0.04 9.64
C GLU A 53 20.42 -0.23 9.25
N SER A 54 20.70 -0.30 7.94
CA SER A 54 22.06 -0.42 7.40
C SER A 54 22.95 0.76 7.81
N SER A 55 22.41 1.99 7.74
CA SER A 55 23.12 3.19 8.17
C SER A 55 23.41 3.17 9.67
N SER A 56 22.42 2.81 10.50
CA SER A 56 22.61 2.68 11.96
C SER A 56 23.67 1.65 12.32
N ALA A 57 23.74 0.52 11.60
CA ALA A 57 24.76 -0.51 11.83
C ALA A 57 26.18 0.02 11.52
N ARG A 58 26.34 0.74 10.41
CA ARG A 58 27.60 1.39 10.02
C ARG A 58 28.01 2.48 11.01
N GLU A 59 27.06 3.27 11.52
CA GLU A 59 27.35 4.28 12.56
C GLU A 59 27.86 3.65 13.85
N ALA A 60 27.27 2.53 14.27
CA ALA A 60 27.72 1.77 15.43
C ALA A 60 29.13 1.18 15.22
N GLU A 61 29.44 0.71 14.01
CA GLU A 61 30.78 0.26 13.64
C GLU A 61 31.81 1.39 13.68
N ALA A 62 31.50 2.55 13.10
CA ALA A 62 32.35 3.73 13.14
C ALA A 62 32.63 4.18 14.58
N ALA A 63 31.62 4.14 15.46
CA ALA A 63 31.78 4.45 16.87
C ALA A 63 32.73 3.46 17.58
N ARG A 64 32.61 2.16 17.28
CA ARG A 64 33.53 1.13 17.83
C ARG A 64 34.96 1.34 17.38
N GLN A 65 35.20 1.62 16.10
CA GLN A 65 36.53 1.90 15.57
C GLN A 65 37.15 3.14 16.21
N ARG A 66 36.38 4.22 16.39
CA ARG A 66 36.84 5.43 17.09
C ARG A 66 37.34 5.12 18.50
N VAL A 67 36.58 4.35 19.27
CA VAL A 67 36.98 3.94 20.64
C VAL A 67 38.26 3.10 20.63
N GLN A 68 38.44 2.21 19.66
CA GLN A 68 39.66 1.42 19.51
C GLN A 68 40.88 2.29 19.17
N ILE A 69 40.72 3.22 18.23
CA ILE A 69 41.77 4.19 17.86
C ILE A 69 42.16 5.03 19.08
N ASP A 70 41.19 5.57 19.81
CA ASP A 70 41.46 6.38 21.01
C ASP A 70 42.16 5.57 22.11
N THR A 71 41.79 4.29 22.26
CA THR A 71 42.49 3.37 23.18
C THR A 71 43.95 3.18 22.78
N ILE A 72 44.24 2.97 21.50
CA ILE A 72 45.61 2.84 21.00
C ILE A 72 46.40 4.15 21.23
N ARG A 73 45.77 5.30 20.92
CA ARG A 73 46.37 6.63 21.14
C ARG A 73 46.76 6.89 22.60
N LEU A 74 46.00 6.34 23.56
CA LEU A 74 46.35 6.41 24.99
C LEU A 74 47.44 5.42 25.38
N GLN A 75 47.50 4.24 24.76
CA GLN A 75 48.46 3.17 25.08
C GLN A 75 49.87 3.46 24.55
N VAL A 76 50.00 4.02 23.35
CA VAL A 76 51.32 4.24 22.71
C VAL A 76 52.25 5.11 23.58
N PRO A 77 51.83 6.26 24.14
CA PRO A 77 52.69 7.06 25.02
C PRO A 77 53.11 6.33 26.30
N ALA A 78 52.25 5.47 26.85
CA ALA A 78 52.59 4.66 28.02
C ALA A 78 53.68 3.62 27.68
N LEU A 79 53.54 2.92 26.55
CA LEU A 79 54.54 1.99 26.04
C LEU A 79 55.87 2.70 25.71
N GLU A 80 55.82 3.93 25.20
CA GLU A 80 57.02 4.74 24.98
C GLU A 80 57.73 5.10 26.29
N ALA A 81 56.98 5.41 27.35
CA ALA A 81 57.54 5.67 28.67
C ALA A 81 58.19 4.41 29.26
N GLU A 82 57.52 3.26 29.19
CA GLU A 82 58.06 1.95 29.60
C GLU A 82 59.32 1.59 28.81
N LYS A 83 59.34 1.85 27.49
CA LYS A 83 60.53 1.65 26.65
C LYS A 83 61.70 2.50 27.13
N LYS A 84 61.47 3.78 27.44
CA LYS A 84 62.51 4.68 27.97
C LYS A 84 63.08 4.16 29.30
N LEU A 85 62.22 3.64 30.18
CA LEU A 85 62.64 3.03 31.45
C LEU A 85 63.44 1.73 31.24
N ALA A 86 63.04 0.89 30.29
CA ALA A 86 63.76 -0.34 29.93
C ALA A 86 65.18 -0.02 29.38
N VAL A 87 65.31 1.03 28.57
CA VAL A 87 66.62 1.52 28.09
C VAL A 87 67.46 2.04 29.26
N ALA A 88 66.88 2.86 30.15
CA ALA A 88 67.58 3.41 31.32
C ALA A 88 68.06 2.31 32.29
N SER A 89 67.29 1.23 32.43
CA SER A 89 67.64 0.06 33.24
C SER A 89 68.55 -0.96 32.52
N ARG A 90 69.02 -0.65 31.29
CA ARG A 90 69.86 -1.52 30.45
C ARG A 90 69.19 -2.85 30.06
N SER A 91 67.86 -2.93 30.08
CA SER A 91 67.07 -4.07 29.62
C SER A 91 66.75 -3.95 28.12
N PHE A 92 67.75 -4.15 27.27
CA PHE A 92 67.62 -3.92 25.81
C PHE A 92 66.67 -4.89 25.11
N LYS A 93 66.55 -6.13 25.60
CA LYS A 93 65.59 -7.10 25.05
C LYS A 93 64.15 -6.63 25.26
N GLU A 94 63.85 -6.12 26.45
CA GLU A 94 62.52 -5.59 26.76
C GLU A 94 62.23 -4.31 25.97
N ALA A 95 63.21 -3.40 25.84
CA ALA A 95 63.08 -2.22 24.99
C ALA A 95 62.85 -2.57 23.50
N GLY A 96 63.46 -3.66 23.02
CA GLY A 96 63.21 -4.21 21.68
C GLY A 96 61.77 -4.71 21.53
N ARG A 97 61.30 -5.53 22.47
CA ARG A 97 59.91 -6.03 22.50
C ARG A 97 58.88 -4.88 22.51
N LEU A 98 59.10 -3.87 23.35
CA LEU A 98 58.23 -2.70 23.43
C LEU A 98 58.26 -1.88 22.14
N THR A 99 59.40 -1.80 21.45
CA THR A 99 59.49 -1.10 20.15
C THR A 99 58.67 -1.81 19.08
N GLU A 100 58.70 -3.14 19.02
CA GLU A 100 57.89 -3.93 18.10
C GLU A 100 56.39 -3.79 18.41
N GLU A 101 56.02 -3.80 19.69
CA GLU A 101 54.62 -3.61 20.09
C GLU A 101 54.10 -2.21 19.76
N ILE A 102 54.89 -1.15 20.02
CA ILE A 102 54.53 0.22 19.59
C ILE A 102 54.30 0.27 18.09
N LYS A 103 55.24 -0.28 17.29
CA LYS A 103 55.13 -0.31 15.84
C LYS A 103 53.86 -1.04 15.38
N ARG A 104 53.56 -2.21 15.96
CA ARG A 104 52.33 -2.97 15.66
C ARG A 104 51.07 -2.15 15.97
N ARG A 105 51.05 -1.45 17.11
CA ARG A 105 49.91 -0.61 17.52
C ARG A 105 49.72 0.58 16.59
N GLU A 106 50.78 1.25 16.19
CA GLU A 106 50.72 2.36 15.22
C GLU A 106 50.27 1.89 13.83
N GLU A 107 50.75 0.73 13.36
CA GLU A 107 50.29 0.14 12.09
C GLU A 107 48.80 -0.21 12.15
N SER A 108 48.35 -0.83 13.24
CA SER A 108 46.94 -1.12 13.49
C SER A 108 46.10 0.16 13.55
N GLN A 109 46.59 1.22 14.19
CA GLN A 109 45.90 2.50 14.27
C GLN A 109 45.71 3.11 12.88
N ARG A 110 46.77 3.15 12.05
CA ARG A 110 46.69 3.69 10.69
C ARG A 110 45.71 2.90 9.81
N ALA A 111 45.69 1.57 9.96
CA ALA A 111 44.73 0.74 9.24
C ALA A 111 43.28 1.06 9.66
N MET A 112 43.00 1.13 10.96
CA MET A 112 41.68 1.50 11.48
C MET A 112 41.27 2.93 11.09
N GLU A 113 42.20 3.88 11.07
CA GLU A 113 41.93 5.27 10.65
C GLU A 113 41.53 5.32 9.17
N ALA A 114 42.22 4.57 8.30
CA ALA A 114 41.87 4.47 6.88
C ALA A 114 40.51 3.80 6.65
N GLU A 115 40.21 2.71 7.37
CA GLU A 115 38.90 2.05 7.34
C GLU A 115 37.78 2.99 7.83
N LEU A 116 38.05 3.74 8.90
CA LEU A 116 37.10 4.70 9.47
C LEU A 116 36.81 5.85 8.50
N GLU A 117 37.80 6.31 7.74
CA GLU A 117 37.62 7.33 6.69
C GLU A 117 36.70 6.81 5.59
N GLN A 118 36.96 5.61 5.06
CA GLN A 118 36.09 4.96 4.06
C GLN A 118 34.66 4.76 4.58
N LEU A 119 34.52 4.33 5.84
CA LEU A 119 33.22 4.14 6.46
C LEU A 119 32.47 5.46 6.62
N GLN A 120 33.16 6.55 6.92
CA GLN A 120 32.56 7.89 7.03
C GLN A 120 32.08 8.42 5.68
N GLU A 121 32.85 8.22 4.60
CA GLU A 121 32.43 8.56 3.24
C GLU A 121 31.18 7.75 2.83
N SER A 122 31.19 6.44 3.09
CA SER A 122 30.03 5.58 2.85
C SER A 122 28.80 6.02 3.66
N LEU A 123 28.99 6.42 4.93
CA LEU A 123 27.92 6.94 5.79
C LEU A 123 27.34 8.26 5.28
N SER A 124 28.17 9.17 4.74
CA SER A 124 27.65 10.39 4.11
C SER A 124 26.75 10.08 2.92
N GLY A 125 27.19 9.18 2.02
CA GLY A 125 26.37 8.76 0.89
C GLY A 125 25.07 8.09 1.33
N ALA A 126 25.13 7.16 2.29
CA ALA A 126 23.95 6.50 2.83
C ALA A 126 22.95 7.47 3.51
N ARG A 127 23.42 8.55 4.12
CA ARG A 127 22.56 9.58 4.73
C ARG A 127 21.86 10.43 3.67
N GLU A 128 22.55 10.78 2.59
CA GLU A 128 21.96 11.48 1.45
C GLU A 128 20.91 10.61 0.76
N GLU A 129 21.22 9.33 0.51
CA GLU A 129 20.28 8.34 -0.02
C GLU A 129 19.06 8.18 0.90
N LEU A 130 19.26 8.11 2.22
CA LEU A 130 18.17 7.98 3.18
C LEU A 130 17.25 9.22 3.18
N ALA A 131 17.83 10.42 3.06
CA ALA A 131 17.05 11.63 2.92
C ALA A 131 16.21 11.63 1.64
N ALA A 132 16.78 11.18 0.52
CA ALA A 132 16.05 11.04 -0.74
C ALA A 132 14.93 9.98 -0.65
N CYS A 133 15.20 8.83 -0.04
CA CYS A 133 14.20 7.78 0.17
C CYS A 133 13.04 8.23 1.06
N ARG A 134 13.32 8.98 2.14
CA ARG A 134 12.27 9.54 3.01
C ARG A 134 11.41 10.56 2.27
N SER A 135 12.02 11.42 1.46
CA SER A 135 11.26 12.37 0.64
C SER A 135 10.37 11.65 -0.38
N ALA A 136 10.85 10.56 -0.99
CA ALA A 136 10.04 9.73 -1.89
C ALA A 136 8.92 8.99 -1.16
N GLU A 137 9.17 8.51 0.06
CA GLU A 137 8.17 7.90 0.94
C GLU A 137 7.05 8.88 1.31
N GLU A 138 7.41 10.11 1.71
CA GLU A 138 6.46 11.19 2.01
C GLU A 138 5.61 11.54 0.78
N SER A 139 6.24 11.62 -0.40
CA SER A 139 5.53 11.86 -1.66
C SER A 139 4.55 10.72 -1.98
N ALA A 140 4.97 9.45 -1.84
CA ALA A 140 4.11 8.30 -2.08
C ALA A 140 2.96 8.21 -1.06
N GLN A 141 3.20 8.62 0.19
CA GLN A 141 2.16 8.71 1.21
C GLN A 141 1.12 9.78 0.86
N ALA A 142 1.55 10.94 0.38
CA ALA A 142 0.63 11.99 -0.07
C ALA A 142 -0.22 11.52 -1.26
N GLU A 143 0.40 10.86 -2.24
CA GLU A 143 -0.31 10.25 -3.37
C GLU A 143 -1.33 9.19 -2.93
N LEU A 144 -1.00 8.37 -1.93
CA LEU A 144 -1.91 7.37 -1.36
C LEU A 144 -3.12 8.05 -0.71
N VAL A 145 -2.93 9.09 0.09
CA VAL A 145 -4.03 9.84 0.72
C VAL A 145 -4.94 10.48 -0.33
N GLU A 146 -4.37 11.03 -1.40
CA GLU A 146 -5.16 11.56 -2.52
C GLU A 146 -5.95 10.47 -3.24
N ALA A 147 -5.35 9.30 -3.47
CA ALA A 147 -6.01 8.15 -4.10
C ALA A 147 -7.13 7.58 -3.22
N GLU A 148 -6.93 7.49 -1.90
CA GLU A 148 -7.95 7.11 -0.93
C GLU A 148 -9.14 8.07 -0.98
N SER A 149 -8.89 9.38 -0.96
CA SER A 149 -9.96 10.38 -1.06
C SER A 149 -10.73 10.29 -2.38
N LYS A 150 -10.04 10.11 -3.52
CA LYS A 150 -10.69 9.92 -4.83
C LYS A 150 -11.52 8.64 -4.86
N CYS A 151 -10.99 7.54 -4.33
CA CYS A 151 -11.69 6.26 -4.27
C CYS A 151 -12.93 6.34 -3.38
N ASP A 152 -12.84 6.96 -2.21
CA ASP A 152 -13.98 7.14 -1.30
C ASP A 152 -15.10 7.97 -1.95
N LEU A 153 -14.75 9.03 -2.68
CA LEU A 153 -15.72 9.87 -3.41
C LEU A 153 -16.43 9.09 -4.52
N GLU A 154 -15.69 8.29 -5.29
CA GLU A 154 -16.27 7.49 -6.37
C GLU A 154 -17.11 6.33 -5.81
N GLU A 155 -16.70 5.72 -4.70
CA GLU A 155 -17.51 4.75 -3.98
C GLU A 155 -18.83 5.36 -3.50
N LEU A 156 -18.82 6.59 -2.97
CA LEU A 156 -20.03 7.34 -2.62
C LEU A 156 -20.96 7.55 -3.82
N ARG A 157 -20.42 7.92 -4.98
CA ARG A 157 -21.19 8.11 -6.23
C ARG A 157 -21.80 6.80 -6.71
N VAL A 158 -21.05 5.70 -6.63
CA VAL A 158 -21.55 4.36 -6.97
C VAL A 158 -22.61 3.89 -5.98
N LEU A 159 -22.44 4.07 -4.67
CA LEU A 159 -23.46 3.76 -3.66
C LEU A 159 -24.78 4.54 -3.93
N ARG A 160 -24.69 5.82 -4.29
CA ARG A 160 -25.86 6.63 -4.68
C ARG A 160 -26.56 6.04 -5.90
N ARG A 161 -25.80 5.61 -6.90
CA ARG A 161 -26.34 4.92 -8.07
C ARG A 161 -26.98 3.58 -7.69
N GLN A 162 -26.34 2.78 -6.83
CA GLN A 162 -26.86 1.50 -6.37
C GLN A 162 -28.22 1.64 -5.70
N VAL A 163 -28.38 2.62 -4.81
CA VAL A 163 -29.68 2.91 -4.17
C VAL A 163 -30.75 3.18 -5.23
N ARG A 164 -30.50 4.12 -6.15
CA ARG A 164 -31.47 4.47 -7.22
C ARG A 164 -31.80 3.27 -8.12
N ASP A 165 -30.80 2.51 -8.51
CA ASP A 165 -30.93 1.36 -9.39
C ASP A 165 -31.73 0.23 -8.72
N ILE A 166 -31.51 -0.03 -7.41
CA ILE A 166 -32.28 -1.02 -6.64
C ILE A 166 -33.71 -0.54 -6.41
N GLU A 167 -33.94 0.74 -6.15
CA GLU A 167 -35.30 1.29 -6.03
C GLU A 167 -36.11 1.07 -7.32
N LYS A 168 -35.47 1.26 -8.49
CA LYS A 168 -36.09 0.94 -9.79
C LYS A 168 -36.36 -0.56 -9.93
N LEU A 169 -35.41 -1.43 -9.57
CA LEU A 169 -35.63 -2.88 -9.61
C LEU A 169 -36.75 -3.32 -8.66
N ARG A 170 -36.86 -2.68 -7.50
CA ARG A 170 -37.90 -2.95 -6.52
C ARG A 170 -39.29 -2.64 -7.09
N ALA A 171 -39.45 -1.52 -7.78
CA ALA A 171 -40.69 -1.18 -8.47
C ALA A 171 -41.05 -2.23 -9.53
N VAL A 172 -40.10 -2.60 -10.38
CA VAL A 172 -40.28 -3.64 -11.42
C VAL A 172 -40.65 -4.99 -10.82
N LEU A 173 -40.01 -5.40 -9.72
CA LEU A 173 -40.34 -6.66 -9.04
C LEU A 173 -41.74 -6.64 -8.43
N GLY A 174 -42.16 -5.50 -7.87
CA GLY A 174 -43.52 -5.31 -7.36
C GLY A 174 -44.59 -5.54 -8.43
N GLU A 175 -44.33 -5.12 -9.67
CA GLU A 175 -45.21 -5.37 -10.81
C GLU A 175 -45.23 -6.85 -11.25
N ILE A 176 -44.10 -7.55 -11.14
CA ILE A 176 -43.95 -8.95 -11.62
C ILE A 176 -44.46 -9.98 -10.60
N ALA A 177 -44.16 -9.77 -9.31
CA ALA A 177 -44.30 -10.76 -8.25
C ALA A 177 -45.10 -10.28 -7.03
N GLY A 178 -45.42 -8.98 -6.96
CA GLY A 178 -46.16 -8.36 -5.85
C GLY A 178 -45.26 -7.86 -4.72
N ASP A 179 -45.83 -7.03 -3.85
CA ASP A 179 -45.06 -6.23 -2.87
C ASP A 179 -44.32 -7.07 -1.81
N GLN A 180 -44.81 -8.26 -1.48
CA GLN A 180 -44.20 -9.13 -0.46
C GLN A 180 -42.79 -9.58 -0.86
N ASP A 181 -42.56 -9.79 -2.15
CA ASP A 181 -41.29 -10.25 -2.70
C ASP A 181 -40.25 -9.12 -2.82
N THR A 182 -40.65 -7.86 -2.57
CA THR A 182 -39.75 -6.69 -2.63
C THR A 182 -38.96 -6.45 -1.33
N THR A 183 -39.23 -7.23 -0.27
CA THR A 183 -38.67 -7.03 1.07
C THR A 183 -37.14 -7.08 1.10
N LEU A 184 -36.53 -8.00 0.37
CA LEU A 184 -35.06 -8.15 0.33
C LEU A 184 -34.40 -6.92 -0.31
N LEU A 185 -34.94 -6.42 -1.42
CA LEU A 185 -34.42 -5.21 -2.08
C LEU A 185 -34.60 -3.98 -1.19
N ALA A 186 -35.71 -3.89 -0.45
CA ALA A 186 -35.93 -2.81 0.51
C ALA A 186 -34.94 -2.84 1.68
N GLN A 187 -34.54 -4.03 2.13
CA GLN A 187 -33.49 -4.18 3.15
C GLN A 187 -32.11 -3.81 2.59
N GLU A 188 -31.82 -4.21 1.35
CA GLU A 188 -30.57 -3.87 0.67
C GLU A 188 -30.41 -2.35 0.52
N VAL A 189 -31.46 -1.64 0.09
CA VAL A 189 -31.47 -0.16 0.04
C VAL A 189 -31.12 0.45 1.40
N LYS A 190 -31.72 -0.04 2.49
CA LYS A 190 -31.41 0.46 3.85
C LYS A 190 -29.95 0.23 4.25
N VAL A 191 -29.36 -0.89 3.85
CA VAL A 191 -27.94 -1.17 4.13
C VAL A 191 -27.06 -0.22 3.33
N LEU A 192 -27.33 -0.05 2.03
CA LEU A 192 -26.57 0.84 1.16
C LEU A 192 -26.65 2.30 1.62
N GLN A 193 -27.82 2.76 2.06
CA GLN A 193 -28.00 4.10 2.64
C GLN A 193 -27.15 4.28 3.91
N LYS A 194 -27.10 3.28 4.80
CA LYS A 194 -26.22 3.35 5.97
C LYS A 194 -24.73 3.39 5.60
N CYS A 195 -24.31 2.61 4.61
CA CYS A 195 -22.93 2.66 4.11
C CYS A 195 -22.62 4.03 3.51
N GLN A 196 -23.55 4.59 2.74
CA GLN A 196 -23.46 5.92 2.16
C GLN A 196 -23.36 7.00 3.24
N ASP A 197 -24.21 6.97 4.27
CA ASP A 197 -24.18 7.93 5.39
C ASP A 197 -22.83 7.87 6.12
N HIS A 198 -22.33 6.65 6.37
CA HIS A 198 -21.04 6.45 7.03
C HIS A 198 -19.88 7.01 6.19
N LEU A 199 -19.85 6.69 4.90
CA LEU A 199 -18.79 7.14 4.00
C LEU A 199 -18.86 8.65 3.74
N ALA A 200 -20.06 9.21 3.62
CA ALA A 200 -20.29 10.65 3.50
C ALA A 200 -19.77 11.39 4.74
N HIS A 201 -20.01 10.84 5.93
CA HIS A 201 -19.48 11.39 7.17
C HIS A 201 -17.93 11.32 7.21
N LYS A 202 -17.34 10.18 6.82
CA LYS A 202 -15.87 10.02 6.71
C LYS A 202 -15.27 11.07 5.78
N CYS A 203 -15.91 11.32 4.64
CA CYS A 203 -15.44 12.26 3.62
C CYS A 203 -15.77 13.73 3.92
N ALA A 204 -16.63 14.00 4.91
CA ALA A 204 -17.22 15.31 5.15
C ALA A 204 -17.90 15.91 3.91
N VAL A 205 -18.64 15.09 3.15
CA VAL A 205 -19.35 15.47 1.93
C VAL A 205 -20.85 15.24 2.07
N GLU A 206 -21.65 16.16 1.56
CA GLU A 206 -23.10 15.97 1.42
C GLU A 206 -23.40 15.12 0.20
N VAL A 207 -24.07 13.97 0.38
CA VAL A 207 -24.40 13.02 -0.69
C VAL A 207 -25.10 13.68 -1.88
N ASP A 208 -25.97 14.65 -1.61
CA ASP A 208 -26.78 15.31 -2.65
C ASP A 208 -25.98 16.25 -3.53
N SER A 209 -24.80 16.70 -3.07
CA SER A 209 -23.89 17.57 -3.81
C SER A 209 -23.07 16.84 -4.89
N LEU A 210 -23.06 15.50 -4.85
CA LEU A 210 -22.28 14.67 -5.78
C LEU A 210 -22.89 14.65 -7.19
N GLU A 211 -22.03 14.61 -8.21
CA GLU A 211 -22.46 14.42 -9.59
C GLU A 211 -22.99 12.99 -9.79
N ASP A 212 -24.18 12.89 -10.37
CA ASP A 212 -24.85 11.63 -10.64
C ASP A 212 -24.17 10.83 -11.75
N ILE A 213 -23.92 9.55 -11.47
CA ILE A 213 -23.53 8.59 -12.52
C ILE A 213 -24.79 8.22 -13.32
N PRO A 214 -24.81 8.42 -14.66
CA PRO A 214 -25.95 8.07 -15.50
C PRO A 214 -26.33 6.60 -15.36
N SER A 215 -27.64 6.34 -15.24
CA SER A 215 -28.19 4.99 -15.27
C SER A 215 -28.20 4.54 -16.73
N ALA A 216 -27.37 3.56 -17.09
CA ALA A 216 -27.28 2.93 -18.42
C ALA A 216 -28.55 2.12 -18.82
N ALA A 217 -29.73 2.56 -18.41
CA ALA A 217 -31.01 1.99 -18.81
C ALA A 217 -31.44 2.45 -20.22
N GLU A 218 -30.56 3.15 -20.95
CA GLU A 218 -30.77 3.63 -22.32
C GLU A 218 -30.03 2.79 -23.39
N GLU A 219 -29.22 1.81 -23.00
CA GLU A 219 -28.76 0.77 -23.94
C GLU A 219 -29.84 -0.30 -23.99
N GLU A 220 -30.69 -0.19 -25.01
CA GLU A 220 -31.72 -1.15 -25.40
C GLU A 220 -31.16 -2.58 -25.34
N ASP A 221 -31.81 -3.46 -24.58
CA ASP A 221 -31.59 -4.90 -24.74
C ASP A 221 -31.96 -5.24 -26.20
N PRO A 222 -31.05 -5.83 -27.02
CA PRO A 222 -31.48 -6.41 -28.27
C PRO A 222 -32.57 -7.45 -27.93
N PRO A 223 -33.68 -7.51 -28.69
CA PRO A 223 -34.63 -8.58 -28.52
C PRO A 223 -33.87 -9.89 -28.76
N ASP A 224 -33.76 -10.74 -27.73
CA ASP A 224 -33.37 -12.13 -27.95
C ASP A 224 -34.40 -12.73 -28.92
N GLU A 225 -33.97 -12.92 -30.16
CA GLU A 225 -34.58 -13.84 -31.13
C GLU A 225 -34.45 -15.26 -30.56
N GLU A 226 -35.29 -15.61 -29.57
CA GLU A 226 -35.61 -17.01 -29.33
C GLU A 226 -36.71 -17.37 -30.34
N GLU A 227 -36.27 -18.07 -31.39
CA GLU A 227 -37.10 -18.72 -32.41
C GLU A 227 -38.32 -19.39 -31.75
N ASP A 228 -39.51 -18.96 -32.16
CA ASP A 228 -40.74 -19.72 -31.95
C ASP A 228 -40.61 -21.04 -32.73
N GLU A 229 -40.04 -22.08 -32.11
CA GLU A 229 -40.35 -23.45 -32.49
C GLU A 229 -41.82 -23.71 -32.11
N GLU A 230 -42.72 -23.36 -33.03
CA GLU A 230 -44.08 -23.89 -33.04
C GLU A 230 -44.00 -25.42 -33.21
N GLU A 231 -44.04 -26.13 -32.07
CA GLU A 231 -44.60 -27.49 -32.03
C GLU A 231 -46.10 -27.39 -32.39
N ASP A 232 -46.43 -27.53 -33.67
CA ASP A 232 -47.76 -27.89 -34.13
C ASP A 232 -47.76 -29.39 -34.49
N GLU A 233 -47.92 -30.23 -33.46
CA GLU A 233 -48.35 -31.61 -33.64
C GLU A 233 -49.87 -31.64 -33.92
N GLY A 234 -50.18 -31.77 -35.21
CA GLY A 234 -51.34 -32.37 -35.90
C GLY A 234 -52.70 -32.62 -35.22
N GLU A 235 -53.78 -32.40 -35.99
CA GLU A 235 -54.91 -33.34 -36.07
C GLU A 235 -55.78 -33.12 -37.34
N GLU A 236 -56.01 -34.23 -38.05
CA GLU A 236 -57.21 -34.63 -38.82
C GLU A 236 -57.79 -33.79 -39.97
N ALA A 237 -57.70 -34.34 -41.20
CA ALA A 237 -58.84 -34.60 -42.09
C ALA A 237 -58.55 -35.75 -43.06
#